data_AF-A0AA36HPK3-F1
#
_entry.id   AF-A0AA36HPK3-F1
#
_cell.length_a   1.000
_cell.length_b   1.000
_cell.length_c   1.000
_cell.angle_alpha   90.00
_cell.angle_beta   90.00
_cell.angle_gamma   90.00
#
_symmetry.space_group_name_H-M   'P 1'
#
loop_
_entity.id
_entity.type
_entity.pdbx_description
1 polymer ?
#
loop_
_entity_poly.entity_id
_entity_poly.type
_entity_poly.pdbx_seq_one_letter_code
_entity_poly.pdbx_strand_id
1 'polypeptide(L)'
;MKIKGALLGVVAAATEELSHSFKEIARQTQTASKVIGTATSEAEGANAKFQELAQVADKVGGIIEMIQDITNQTSLLALNATIEAAPAGEAGKGFAVVASEVKTLATQTAKATEEISTQIQAIQSSTSESVESIAAITKIVTELETVSNEISTSVTEQKAATNEIAQSVGAASQSTQSVSENVSAVRDAAGETGIAADRVLNTSRGLSTDAETLDGAVSRILAGGRSA
;
A
#
# COMPACT_ATOMS: atom_id res chain seq x y z
N MET A 1 17.90 -37.26 -14.01
CA MET A 1 18.73 -36.03 -14.15
C MET A 1 17.97 -34.85 -14.78
N LYS A 2 17.19 -35.02 -15.86
CA LYS A 2 16.36 -33.96 -16.49
C LYS A 2 15.39 -33.23 -15.54
N ILE A 3 14.88 -33.89 -14.50
CA ILE A 3 13.91 -33.30 -13.55
C ILE A 3 14.57 -32.28 -12.59
N LYS A 4 15.88 -32.37 -12.30
CA LYS A 4 16.57 -31.47 -11.34
C LYS A 4 16.99 -30.13 -11.94
N GLY A 5 17.46 -30.12 -13.19
CA GLY A 5 17.67 -28.88 -13.95
C GLY A 5 16.37 -28.12 -14.19
N ALA A 6 15.25 -28.84 -14.32
CA ALA A 6 13.92 -28.23 -14.43
C ALA A 6 13.51 -27.47 -13.15
N LEU A 7 13.82 -28.00 -11.95
CA LEU A 7 13.44 -27.34 -10.69
C LEU A 7 14.19 -26.02 -10.48
N LEU A 8 15.51 -25.99 -10.74
CA LEU A 8 16.31 -24.76 -10.64
C LEU A 8 15.88 -23.73 -11.70
N GLY A 9 15.53 -24.17 -12.90
CA GLY A 9 14.97 -23.31 -13.95
C GLY A 9 13.62 -22.70 -13.56
N VAL A 10 12.75 -23.45 -12.88
CA VAL A 10 11.48 -22.95 -12.36
C VAL A 10 11.69 -21.88 -11.30
N VAL A 11 12.65 -22.07 -10.38
CA VAL A 11 12.95 -21.06 -9.35
C VAL A 11 13.55 -19.80 -9.99
N ALA A 12 14.46 -19.94 -10.95
CA ALA A 12 15.03 -18.79 -11.68
C ALA A 12 13.94 -17.98 -12.40
N ALA A 13 13.04 -18.65 -13.11
CA ALA A 13 11.91 -18.01 -13.77
C ALA A 13 10.99 -17.29 -12.76
N ALA A 14 10.70 -17.92 -11.62
CA ALA A 14 9.90 -17.30 -10.56
C ALA A 14 10.59 -16.06 -9.97
N THR A 15 11.91 -16.07 -9.75
CA THR A 15 12.65 -14.89 -9.28
C THR A 15 12.67 -13.75 -10.29
N GLU A 16 12.68 -14.06 -11.58
CA GLU A 16 12.61 -13.08 -12.67
C GLU A 16 11.21 -12.45 -12.74
N GLU A 17 10.16 -13.27 -12.63
CA GLU A 17 8.77 -12.80 -12.56
C GLU A 17 8.53 -11.91 -11.33
N LEU A 18 9.04 -12.30 -10.15
CA LEU A 18 9.00 -11.46 -8.95
C LEU A 18 9.74 -10.14 -9.16
N SER A 19 10.89 -10.14 -9.83
CA SER A 19 11.63 -8.92 -10.15
C SER A 19 10.84 -7.96 -11.05
N HIS A 20 10.05 -8.50 -11.98
CA HIS A 20 9.10 -7.71 -12.77
C HIS A 20 7.96 -7.16 -11.91
N SER A 21 7.38 -7.99 -11.05
CA SER A 21 6.32 -7.59 -10.10
C SER A 21 6.78 -6.46 -9.19
N PHE A 22 7.98 -6.53 -8.60
CA PHE A 22 8.51 -5.46 -7.76
C PHE A 22 8.70 -4.13 -8.49
N LYS A 23 9.10 -4.15 -9.77
CA LYS A 23 9.20 -2.91 -10.57
C LYS A 23 7.82 -2.28 -10.77
N GLU A 24 6.80 -3.09 -11.02
CA GLU A 24 5.44 -2.61 -11.19
C GLU A 24 4.85 -2.09 -9.87
N ILE A 25 5.06 -2.80 -8.76
CA ILE A 25 4.63 -2.33 -7.43
C ILE A 25 5.34 -1.01 -7.10
N ALA A 26 6.65 -0.89 -7.31
CA ALA A 26 7.38 0.36 -7.07
C ALA A 26 6.81 1.53 -7.90
N ARG A 27 6.48 1.29 -9.17
CA ARG A 27 5.83 2.28 -10.05
C ARG A 27 4.45 2.68 -9.53
N GLN A 28 3.66 1.72 -9.07
CA GLN A 28 2.32 1.95 -8.50
C GLN A 28 2.40 2.73 -7.19
N THR A 29 3.33 2.39 -6.29
CA THR A 29 3.57 3.11 -5.03
C THR A 29 4.00 4.56 -5.28
N GLN A 30 4.87 4.80 -6.27
CA GLN A 30 5.24 6.16 -6.66
C GLN A 30 4.05 6.95 -7.22
N THR A 31 3.20 6.29 -8.01
CA THR A 31 1.98 6.90 -8.53
C THR A 31 1.01 7.23 -7.40
N ALA A 32 0.82 6.31 -6.45
CA ALA A 32 0.00 6.52 -5.27
C ALA A 32 0.50 7.71 -4.44
N SER A 33 1.81 7.82 -4.21
CA SER A 33 2.42 8.95 -3.49
C SER A 33 2.13 10.29 -4.18
N LYS A 34 2.16 10.33 -5.51
CA LYS A 34 1.80 11.54 -6.27
C LYS A 34 0.31 11.89 -6.11
N VAL A 35 -0.58 10.90 -6.18
CA VAL A 35 -2.03 11.10 -6.00
C VAL A 35 -2.34 11.58 -4.58
N ILE A 36 -1.70 11.00 -3.58
CA ILE A 36 -1.78 11.41 -2.17
C ILE A 36 -1.35 12.87 -2.03
N GLY A 37 -0.21 13.27 -2.62
CA GLY A 37 0.24 14.66 -2.60
C GLY A 37 -0.76 15.64 -3.23
N THR A 38 -1.37 15.28 -4.36
CA THR A 38 -2.46 16.08 -4.95
C THR A 38 -3.67 16.17 -4.03
N ALA A 39 -4.10 15.05 -3.44
CA ALA A 39 -5.25 15.01 -2.54
C ALA A 39 -5.03 15.87 -1.28
N THR A 40 -3.82 15.85 -0.71
CA THR A 40 -3.45 16.74 0.40
C THR A 40 -3.61 18.21 0.01
N SER A 41 -3.06 18.60 -1.15
CA SER A 41 -3.16 19.98 -1.63
C SER A 41 -4.60 20.42 -1.89
N GLU A 42 -5.43 19.54 -2.46
CA GLU A 42 -6.85 19.82 -2.67
C GLU A 42 -7.62 19.94 -1.35
N ALA A 43 -7.33 19.09 -0.36
CA ALA A 43 -7.93 19.15 0.97
C ALA A 43 -7.56 20.45 1.69
N GLU A 44 -6.29 20.87 1.65
CA GLU A 44 -5.84 22.16 2.19
C GLU A 44 -6.55 23.34 1.52
N GLY A 45 -6.67 23.31 0.19
CA GLY A 45 -7.38 24.34 -0.58
C GLY A 45 -8.87 24.39 -0.25
N ALA A 46 -9.52 23.24 -0.05
CA ALA A 46 -10.92 23.18 0.39
C ALA A 46 -11.08 23.73 1.80
N ASN A 47 -10.20 23.35 2.73
CA ASN A 47 -10.22 23.85 4.11
C ASN A 47 -10.10 25.38 4.16
N ALA A 48 -9.20 25.98 3.37
CA ALA A 48 -9.04 27.42 3.28
C ALA A 48 -10.33 28.12 2.80
N LYS A 49 -11.00 27.57 1.77
CA LYS A 49 -12.26 28.10 1.25
C LYS A 49 -13.41 28.01 2.26
N PHE A 50 -13.50 26.93 3.02
CA PHE A 50 -14.52 26.81 4.07
C PHE A 50 -14.24 27.74 5.26
N GLN A 51 -12.97 27.98 5.62
CA GLN A 51 -12.62 28.99 6.61
C GLN A 51 -13.00 30.40 6.15
N GLU A 52 -12.78 30.73 4.87
CA GLU A 52 -13.25 32.00 4.30
C GLU A 52 -14.79 32.10 4.35
N LEU A 53 -15.49 31.03 3.98
CA LEU A 53 -16.95 30.98 4.04
C LEU A 53 -17.48 31.19 5.47
N ALA A 54 -16.83 30.56 6.47
CA ALA A 54 -17.18 30.74 7.88
C ALA A 54 -17.03 32.21 8.32
N GLN A 55 -15.93 32.88 7.93
CA GLN A 55 -15.73 34.30 8.23
C GLN A 55 -16.77 35.19 7.54
N VAL A 56 -17.17 34.87 6.30
CA VAL A 56 -18.22 35.59 5.59
C VAL A 56 -19.56 35.41 6.29
N ALA A 57 -19.91 34.18 6.67
CA ALA A 57 -21.14 33.88 7.37
C ALA A 57 -21.23 34.61 8.73
N ASP A 58 -20.13 34.66 9.50
CA ASP A 58 -20.04 35.44 10.74
C ASP A 58 -20.29 36.93 10.53
N LYS A 59 -19.66 37.53 9.51
CA LYS A 59 -19.87 38.93 9.16
C LYS A 59 -21.32 39.21 8.77
N VAL A 60 -21.94 38.32 8.00
CA VAL A 60 -23.35 38.44 7.64
C VAL A 60 -24.23 38.30 8.89
N GLY A 61 -23.92 37.37 9.80
CA GLY A 61 -24.62 37.23 11.08
C GLY A 61 -24.64 38.53 11.89
N GLY A 62 -23.49 39.20 12.01
CA GLY A 62 -23.41 40.50 12.69
C GLY A 62 -24.19 41.62 11.99
N ILE A 63 -24.26 41.60 10.66
CA ILE A 63 -25.10 42.54 9.89
C ILE A 63 -26.59 42.28 10.17
N ILE A 64 -27.03 41.02 10.22
CA ILE A 64 -28.42 40.67 10.49
C ILE A 64 -28.82 41.08 11.92
N GLU A 65 -27.94 40.90 12.90
CA GLU A 65 -28.16 41.35 14.28
C GLU A 65 -28.34 42.88 14.33
N MET A 66 -27.49 43.64 13.63
CA MET A 66 -27.64 45.09 13.51
C MET A 66 -28.96 45.51 12.86
N ILE A 67 -29.41 44.80 11.81
CA ILE A 67 -30.71 45.09 11.17
C ILE A 67 -31.86 44.79 12.13
N GLN A 68 -31.78 43.71 12.90
CA GLN A 68 -32.78 43.38 13.92
C GLN A 68 -32.90 44.51 14.95
N ASP A 69 -31.77 45.05 15.43
CA ASP A 69 -31.74 46.19 16.36
C ASP A 69 -32.34 47.47 15.77
N ILE A 70 -31.97 47.82 14.52
CA ILE A 70 -32.54 48.98 13.81
C ILE A 70 -34.05 48.81 13.66
N THR A 71 -34.51 47.61 13.34
CA THR A 71 -35.92 47.30 13.13
C THR A 71 -36.72 47.41 14.44
N ASN A 72 -36.16 46.91 15.54
CA ASN A 72 -36.74 47.06 16.87
C ASN A 72 -36.84 48.53 17.29
N GLN A 73 -35.79 49.33 17.07
CA GLN A 73 -35.82 50.78 17.33
C GLN A 73 -36.86 51.49 16.45
N THR A 74 -36.94 51.13 15.18
CA THR A 74 -37.91 51.71 14.23
C THR A 74 -39.35 51.40 14.64
N SER A 75 -39.62 50.18 15.10
CA SER A 75 -40.93 49.77 15.63
C SER A 75 -41.30 50.57 16.89
N LEU A 76 -40.34 50.80 17.79
CA LEU A 76 -40.52 51.65 18.98
C LEU A 76 -40.78 53.11 18.62
N LEU A 77 -40.03 53.66 17.66
CA LEU A 77 -40.23 55.03 17.13
C LEU A 77 -41.63 55.19 16.52
N ALA A 78 -42.06 54.22 15.72
CA ALA A 78 -43.39 54.20 15.11
C ALA A 78 -44.52 54.10 16.15
N LEU A 79 -44.31 53.30 17.20
CA LEU A 79 -45.22 53.23 18.34
C LEU A 79 -45.34 54.58 19.05
N ASN A 80 -44.22 55.24 19.35
CA ASN A 80 -44.20 56.56 19.98
C ASN A 80 -44.92 57.59 19.09
N ALA A 81 -44.71 57.57 17.78
CA ALA A 81 -45.42 58.45 16.84
C ALA A 81 -46.93 58.19 16.79
N THR A 82 -47.36 56.93 16.94
CA THR A 82 -48.80 56.59 17.02
C THR A 82 -49.42 57.12 18.31
N ILE A 83 -48.69 57.04 19.43
CA ILE A 83 -49.13 57.59 20.72
C ILE A 83 -49.25 59.12 20.63
N GLU A 84 -48.25 59.80 20.05
CA GLU A 84 -48.23 61.26 19.93
C GLU A 84 -49.25 61.80 18.91
N ALA A 85 -49.69 60.98 17.94
CA ALA A 85 -50.74 61.35 17.00
C ALA A 85 -52.15 61.30 17.61
N ALA A 86 -52.36 60.54 18.71
CA ALA A 86 -53.67 60.38 19.33
C ALA A 86 -54.25 61.69 19.95
N PRO A 87 -53.46 62.55 20.65
CA PRO A 87 -53.90 63.85 21.14
C PRO A 87 -54.41 64.81 20.07
N ALA A 88 -53.95 64.69 18.81
CA ALA A 88 -54.25 65.61 17.72
C ALA A 88 -55.61 65.37 17.04
N GLY A 89 -56.38 64.35 17.44
CA GLY A 89 -57.73 64.09 16.93
C GLY A 89 -57.78 63.92 15.40
N GLU A 90 -58.69 64.62 14.71
CA GLU A 90 -58.81 64.57 13.23
C GLU A 90 -57.53 65.06 12.51
N ALA A 91 -56.79 66.00 13.09
CA ALA A 91 -55.55 66.52 12.49
C ALA A 91 -54.39 65.50 12.54
N GLY A 92 -54.43 64.56 13.49
CA GLY A 92 -53.41 63.52 13.67
C GLY A 92 -53.62 62.25 12.84
N LYS A 93 -54.80 62.08 12.21
CA LYS A 93 -55.15 60.83 11.50
C LYS A 93 -54.14 60.43 10.42
N GLY A 94 -53.67 61.37 9.60
CA GLY A 94 -52.67 61.08 8.56
C GLY A 94 -51.34 60.60 9.16
N PHE A 95 -50.91 61.21 10.26
CA PHE A 95 -49.70 60.82 10.98
C PHE A 95 -49.83 59.44 11.64
N ALA A 96 -51.00 59.15 12.24
CA ALA A 96 -51.30 57.86 12.83
C ALA A 96 -51.29 56.72 11.80
N VAL A 97 -51.81 56.96 10.58
CA VAL A 97 -51.77 55.98 9.48
C VAL A 97 -50.32 55.69 9.07
N VAL A 98 -49.51 56.73 8.86
CA VAL A 98 -48.09 56.56 8.49
C VAL A 98 -47.34 55.81 9.60
N ALA A 99 -47.55 56.16 10.87
CA ALA A 99 -46.92 55.48 12.00
C ALA A 99 -47.32 53.99 12.08
N SER A 100 -48.59 53.66 11.82
CA SER A 100 -49.06 52.26 11.75
C SER A 100 -48.42 51.49 10.59
N GLU A 101 -48.24 52.13 9.42
CA GLU A 101 -47.60 51.51 8.26
C GLU A 101 -46.11 51.24 8.53
N VAL A 102 -45.40 52.20 9.13
CA VAL A 102 -43.99 52.03 9.52
C VAL A 102 -43.85 50.90 10.55
N LYS A 103 -44.75 50.80 11.53
CA LYS A 103 -44.73 49.71 12.51
C LYS A 103 -44.97 48.34 11.86
N THR A 104 -45.85 48.28 10.87
CA THR A 104 -46.13 47.05 10.11
C THR A 104 -44.92 46.62 9.29
N LEU A 105 -44.30 47.56 8.57
CA LEU A 105 -43.07 47.31 7.82
C LEU A 105 -41.93 46.85 8.74
N ALA A 106 -41.73 47.50 9.88
CA ALA A 106 -40.73 47.07 10.85
C ALA A 106 -41.00 45.64 11.35
N THR A 107 -42.26 45.29 11.65
CA THR A 107 -42.60 43.91 12.06
C THR A 107 -42.30 42.89 10.96
N GLN A 108 -42.61 43.22 9.70
CA GLN A 108 -42.29 42.35 8.56
C GLN A 108 -40.77 42.21 8.34
N THR A 109 -40.02 43.30 8.46
CA THR A 109 -38.55 43.28 8.38
C THR A 109 -37.97 42.42 9.49
N ALA A 110 -38.45 42.55 10.73
CA ALA A 110 -37.96 41.79 11.89
C ALA A 110 -38.17 40.28 11.71
N LYS A 111 -39.29 39.88 11.10
CA LYS A 111 -39.56 38.49 10.77
C LYS A 111 -38.63 37.99 9.65
N ALA A 112 -38.43 38.79 8.60
CA ALA A 112 -37.53 38.43 7.51
C ALA A 112 -36.07 38.29 8.00
N THR A 113 -35.61 39.15 8.90
CA THR A 113 -34.27 39.04 9.49
C THR A 113 -34.12 37.82 10.40
N GLU A 114 -35.16 37.43 11.14
CA GLU A 114 -35.17 36.19 11.92
C GLU A 114 -35.06 34.94 11.03
N GLU A 115 -35.80 34.92 9.91
CA GLU A 115 -35.71 33.84 8.91
C GLU A 115 -34.30 33.78 8.28
N ILE A 116 -33.70 34.92 7.94
CA ILE A 116 -32.33 34.97 7.40
C ILE A 116 -31.32 34.54 8.46
N SER A 117 -31.48 34.97 9.72
CA SER A 117 -30.60 34.57 10.83
C SER A 117 -30.56 33.05 10.98
N THR A 118 -31.72 32.40 10.90
CA THR A 118 -31.84 30.93 10.93
C THR A 118 -31.07 30.28 9.77
N GLN A 119 -31.14 30.84 8.56
CA GLN A 119 -30.38 30.33 7.41
C GLN A 119 -28.87 30.53 7.57
N ILE A 120 -28.43 31.67 8.12
CA ILE A 120 -27.00 31.92 8.38
C ILE A 120 -26.45 30.93 9.40
N GLN A 121 -27.20 30.63 10.46
CA GLN A 121 -26.80 29.60 11.44
C GLN A 121 -26.68 28.22 10.79
N ALA A 122 -27.61 27.86 9.90
CA ALA A 122 -27.52 26.60 9.14
C ALA A 122 -26.28 26.56 8.24
N ILE A 123 -25.94 27.66 7.56
CA ILE A 123 -24.72 27.79 6.74
C ILE A 123 -23.46 27.65 7.61
N GLN A 124 -23.41 28.31 8.77
CA GLN A 124 -22.29 28.20 9.71
C GLN A 124 -22.11 26.75 10.19
N SER A 125 -23.20 26.08 10.59
CA SER A 125 -23.16 24.67 11.01
C SER A 125 -22.65 23.76 9.90
N SER A 126 -23.20 23.87 8.70
CA SER A 126 -22.78 23.05 7.55
C SER A 126 -21.33 23.32 7.13
N THR A 127 -20.87 24.57 7.27
CA THR A 127 -19.47 24.94 7.04
C THR A 127 -18.56 24.30 8.08
N SER A 128 -18.93 24.30 9.36
CA SER A 128 -18.17 23.65 10.43
C SER A 128 -18.07 22.14 10.21
N GLU A 129 -19.17 21.48 9.89
CA GLU A 129 -19.20 20.04 9.58
C GLU A 129 -18.31 19.70 8.36
N SER A 130 -18.26 20.60 7.37
CA SER A 130 -17.40 20.44 6.19
C SER A 130 -15.92 20.55 6.55
N VAL A 131 -15.55 21.49 7.43
CA VAL A 131 -14.17 21.63 7.95
C VAL A 131 -13.74 20.38 8.72
N GLU A 132 -14.60 19.86 9.60
CA GLU A 132 -14.33 18.61 10.34
C GLU A 132 -14.16 17.41 9.40
N SER A 133 -15.00 17.31 8.38
CA SER A 133 -14.91 16.26 7.36
C SER A 133 -13.60 16.34 6.57
N ILE A 134 -13.15 17.54 6.20
CA ILE A 134 -11.87 17.74 5.52
C ILE A 134 -10.69 17.41 6.43
N ALA A 135 -10.76 17.74 7.72
CA ALA A 135 -9.73 17.36 8.69
C ALA A 135 -9.63 15.83 8.80
N ALA A 136 -10.76 15.12 8.81
CA ALA A 136 -10.79 13.65 8.81
C ALA A 136 -10.18 13.07 7.51
N ILE A 137 -10.52 13.63 6.34
CA ILE A 137 -9.92 13.25 5.05
C ILE A 137 -8.41 13.45 5.08
N THR A 138 -7.95 14.60 5.57
CA THR A 138 -6.51 14.92 5.67
C THR A 138 -5.78 13.87 6.49
N LYS A 139 -6.34 13.45 7.63
CA LYS A 139 -5.78 12.38 8.46
C LYS A 139 -5.68 11.06 7.71
N ILE A 140 -6.71 10.66 6.97
CA ILE A 140 -6.72 9.43 6.16
C ILE A 140 -5.66 9.50 5.07
N VAL A 141 -5.48 10.66 4.43
CA VAL A 141 -4.47 10.86 3.39
C VAL A 141 -3.05 10.75 3.96
N THR A 142 -2.78 11.31 5.15
CA THR A 142 -1.49 11.14 5.84
C THR A 142 -1.23 9.68 6.22
N GLU A 143 -2.25 8.94 6.64
CA GLU A 143 -2.14 7.50 6.93
C GLU A 143 -1.80 6.71 5.65
N LEU A 144 -2.44 7.04 4.52
CA LEU A 144 -2.13 6.44 3.22
C LEU A 144 -0.70 6.74 2.76
N GLU A 145 -0.16 7.92 3.06
CA GLU A 145 1.23 8.27 2.78
C GLU A 145 2.19 7.37 3.57
N THR A 146 1.89 7.16 4.85
CA THR A 146 2.67 6.29 5.74
C THR A 146 2.68 4.85 5.21
N VAL A 147 1.49 4.30 4.90
CA VAL A 147 1.36 2.95 4.32
C VAL A 147 2.10 2.82 2.98
N SER A 148 2.04 3.85 2.13
CA SER A 148 2.76 3.83 0.84
C SER A 148 4.29 3.77 1.05
N ASN A 149 4.81 4.49 2.04
CA ASN A 149 6.24 4.45 2.39
C ASN A 149 6.66 3.08 2.97
N GLU A 150 5.82 2.48 3.82
CA GLU A 150 6.05 1.12 4.35
C GLU A 150 6.07 0.07 3.23
N ILE A 151 5.15 0.18 2.26
CA ILE A 151 5.14 -0.69 1.07
C ILE A 151 6.43 -0.51 0.27
N SER A 152 6.87 0.73 0.03
CA SER A 152 8.11 1.01 -0.71
C SER A 152 9.34 0.38 -0.05
N THR A 153 9.42 0.49 1.27
CA THR A 153 10.49 -0.12 2.08
C THR A 153 10.44 -1.64 1.98
N SER A 154 9.25 -2.23 2.19
CA SER A 154 9.04 -3.68 2.10
C SER A 154 9.39 -4.25 0.72
N VAL A 155 9.04 -3.54 -0.35
CA VAL A 155 9.39 -3.93 -1.74
C VAL A 155 10.90 -3.90 -1.95
N THR A 156 11.59 -2.93 -1.37
CA THR A 156 13.06 -2.83 -1.46
C THR A 156 13.74 -4.01 -0.76
N GLU A 157 13.27 -4.37 0.44
CA GLU A 157 13.75 -5.54 1.19
C GLU A 157 13.46 -6.86 0.47
N GLN A 158 12.24 -7.05 -0.02
CA GLN A 158 11.85 -8.26 -0.76
C GLN A 158 12.62 -8.42 -2.07
N LYS A 159 12.94 -7.31 -2.76
CA LYS A 159 13.78 -7.30 -3.94
C LYS A 159 15.21 -7.75 -3.61
N ALA A 160 15.77 -7.29 -2.49
CA ALA A 160 17.09 -7.73 -2.03
C ALA A 160 17.11 -9.25 -1.74
N ALA A 161 16.12 -9.74 -0.97
CA ALA A 161 15.98 -11.16 -0.67
C ALA A 161 15.82 -12.02 -1.95
N THR A 162 15.06 -11.53 -2.94
CA THR A 162 14.87 -12.24 -4.21
C THR A 162 16.16 -12.31 -5.03
N ASN A 163 16.98 -11.25 -5.01
CA ASN A 163 18.30 -11.27 -5.64
C ASN A 163 19.24 -12.28 -4.96
N GLU A 164 19.21 -12.38 -3.63
CA GLU A 164 20.00 -13.39 -2.89
C GLU A 164 19.55 -14.82 -3.21
N ILE A 165 18.25 -15.04 -3.37
CA ILE A 165 17.71 -16.34 -3.83
C ILE A 165 18.23 -16.65 -5.23
N ALA A 166 18.16 -15.70 -6.16
CA ALA A 166 18.66 -15.90 -7.53
C ALA A 166 20.16 -16.26 -7.55
N GLN A 167 20.98 -15.59 -6.74
CA GLN A 167 22.40 -15.91 -6.59
C GLN A 167 22.62 -17.31 -5.99
N SER A 168 21.87 -17.66 -4.95
CA SER A 168 21.95 -18.97 -4.28
C SER A 168 21.56 -20.11 -5.22
N VAL A 169 20.53 -19.91 -6.04
CA VAL A 169 20.10 -20.86 -7.08
C VAL A 169 21.17 -21.03 -8.15
N GLY A 170 21.80 -19.93 -8.58
CA GLY A 170 22.94 -19.97 -9.50
C GLY A 170 24.10 -20.81 -8.96
N ALA A 171 24.51 -20.57 -7.71
CA ALA A 171 25.56 -21.34 -7.04
C ALA A 171 25.19 -22.83 -6.86
N ALA A 172 23.94 -23.11 -6.47
CA ALA A 172 23.45 -24.48 -6.35
C ALA A 172 23.42 -25.23 -7.69
N SER A 173 23.09 -24.53 -8.78
CA SER A 173 23.14 -25.07 -10.15
C SER A 173 24.57 -25.48 -10.52
N GLN A 174 25.53 -24.59 -10.29
CA GLN A 174 26.94 -24.86 -10.57
C GLN A 174 27.49 -26.02 -9.72
N SER A 175 27.17 -26.04 -8.43
CA SER A 175 27.54 -27.15 -7.53
C SER A 175 26.94 -28.48 -7.98
N THR A 176 25.67 -28.48 -8.41
CA THR A 176 24.99 -29.68 -8.93
C THR A 176 25.67 -30.19 -10.20
N GLN A 177 26.11 -29.29 -11.09
CA GLN A 177 26.84 -29.64 -12.30
C GLN A 177 28.17 -30.32 -11.95
N SER A 178 28.97 -29.74 -11.05
CA SER A 178 30.23 -30.34 -10.59
C SER A 178 30.04 -31.69 -9.91
N VAL A 179 28.99 -31.86 -9.09
CA VAL A 179 28.65 -33.17 -8.49
C VAL A 179 28.33 -34.18 -9.58
N SER A 180 27.61 -33.81 -10.63
CA SER A 180 27.31 -34.72 -11.73
C SER A 180 28.56 -35.17 -12.49
N GLU A 181 29.50 -34.26 -12.71
CA GLU A 181 30.79 -34.57 -13.35
C GLU A 181 31.61 -35.53 -12.48
N ASN A 182 31.67 -35.27 -11.18
CA ASN A 182 32.33 -36.15 -10.21
C ASN A 182 31.70 -37.54 -10.16
N VAL A 183 30.36 -37.64 -10.20
CA VAL A 183 29.65 -38.93 -10.24
C VAL A 183 29.95 -39.68 -11.53
N SER A 184 30.07 -38.99 -12.67
CA SER A 184 30.49 -39.62 -13.92
C SER A 184 31.92 -40.17 -13.81
N ALA A 185 32.86 -39.38 -13.28
CA ALA A 185 34.24 -39.81 -13.09
C ALA A 185 34.35 -41.02 -12.14
N VAL A 186 33.59 -41.03 -11.04
CA VAL A 186 33.53 -42.16 -10.09
C VAL A 186 32.98 -43.41 -10.78
N ARG A 187 31.95 -43.27 -11.62
CA ARG A 187 31.39 -44.38 -12.39
C ARG A 187 32.43 -44.97 -13.35
N ASP A 188 33.19 -44.12 -14.04
CA ASP A 188 34.22 -44.57 -14.98
C ASP A 188 35.35 -45.31 -14.25
N ALA A 189 35.85 -44.75 -13.14
CA ALA A 189 36.88 -45.38 -12.31
C ALA A 189 36.43 -46.72 -11.68
N ALA A 190 35.17 -46.82 -11.27
CA ALA A 190 34.60 -48.08 -10.79
C ALA A 190 34.54 -49.14 -11.91
N GLY A 191 34.25 -48.72 -13.15
CA GLY A 191 34.32 -49.58 -14.33
C GLY A 191 35.73 -50.12 -14.60
N GLU A 192 36.74 -49.25 -14.57
CA GLU A 192 38.15 -49.65 -14.72
C GLU A 192 38.61 -50.61 -13.61
N THR A 193 38.19 -50.34 -12.37
CA THR A 193 38.49 -51.22 -11.22
C THR A 193 37.87 -52.61 -11.42
N GLY A 194 36.64 -52.68 -11.94
CA GLY A 194 35.99 -53.95 -12.29
C GLY A 194 36.77 -54.75 -13.34
N ILE A 195 37.23 -54.09 -14.40
CA ILE A 195 38.07 -54.71 -15.44
C ILE A 195 39.40 -55.22 -14.87
N ALA A 196 40.03 -54.43 -13.99
CA ALA A 196 41.27 -54.83 -13.32
C ALA A 196 41.07 -56.05 -12.40
N ALA A 197 39.98 -56.07 -11.64
CA ALA A 197 39.61 -57.20 -10.78
C ALA A 197 39.37 -58.48 -11.59
N ASP A 198 38.67 -58.40 -12.72
CA ASP A 198 38.47 -59.53 -13.64
C ASP A 198 39.80 -60.06 -14.18
N ARG A 199 40.73 -59.16 -14.51
CA ARG A 199 42.08 -59.54 -14.97
C ARG A 199 42.85 -60.27 -13.87
N VAL A 200 42.83 -59.77 -12.64
CA VAL A 200 43.47 -60.42 -11.47
C VAL A 200 42.84 -61.79 -11.22
N LEU A 201 41.51 -61.91 -11.25
CA LEU A 201 40.82 -63.18 -11.07
C LEU A 201 41.25 -64.22 -12.13
N ASN A 202 41.33 -63.81 -13.40
CA ASN A 202 41.77 -64.69 -14.48
C ASN A 202 43.25 -65.09 -14.32
N THR A 203 44.14 -64.18 -13.93
CA THR A 203 45.54 -64.50 -13.64
C THR A 203 45.68 -65.47 -12.46
N SER A 204 44.94 -65.26 -11.38
CA SER A 204 44.94 -66.17 -10.22
C SER A 204 44.43 -67.57 -10.58
N ARG A 205 43.40 -67.68 -11.42
CA ARG A 205 42.94 -68.97 -11.96
C ARG A 205 44.03 -69.67 -12.76
N GLY A 206 44.72 -68.93 -13.63
CA GLY A 206 45.87 -69.46 -14.38
C GLY A 206 46.97 -69.97 -13.45
N LEU A 207 47.35 -69.18 -12.45
CA LEU A 207 48.37 -69.56 -11.46
C LEU A 207 47.98 -70.82 -10.66
N SER A 208 46.70 -70.97 -10.28
CA SER A 208 46.21 -72.20 -9.64
C SER A 208 46.37 -73.41 -10.56
N THR A 209 46.02 -73.30 -11.83
CA THR A 209 46.20 -74.38 -12.81
C THR A 209 47.67 -74.73 -13.02
N ASP A 210 48.56 -73.74 -13.08
CA ASP A 210 50.00 -73.96 -13.20
C ASP A 210 50.56 -74.66 -11.94
N ALA A 211 50.12 -74.26 -10.75
CA ALA A 211 50.51 -74.89 -9.48
C ALA A 211 50.07 -76.36 -9.39
N GLU A 212 48.83 -76.67 -9.79
CA GLU A 212 48.32 -78.06 -9.88
C GLU A 212 49.14 -78.90 -10.88
N THR A 213 49.50 -78.31 -12.02
CA THR A 213 50.33 -78.97 -13.03
C THR A 213 51.73 -79.29 -12.50
N LEU A 214 52.35 -78.34 -11.79
CA LEU A 214 53.66 -78.51 -11.18
C LEU A 214 53.63 -79.57 -10.07
N ASP A 215 52.63 -79.54 -9.20
CA ASP A 215 52.43 -80.55 -8.15
C ASP A 215 52.28 -81.96 -8.74
N GLY A 216 51.48 -82.10 -9.81
CA GLY A 216 51.34 -83.36 -10.53
C GLY A 216 52.63 -83.82 -11.21
N ALA A 217 53.47 -82.89 -11.71
CA ALA A 217 54.79 -83.22 -12.25
C ALA A 217 55.76 -83.70 -11.16
N VAL A 218 55.82 -83.00 -10.03
CA VAL A 218 56.64 -83.38 -8.87
C VAL A 218 56.21 -84.74 -8.31
N SER A 219 54.91 -84.97 -8.16
CA SER A 219 54.36 -86.25 -7.69
C SER A 219 54.74 -87.43 -8.61
N ARG A 220 54.72 -87.23 -9.94
CA ARG A 220 55.18 -88.23 -10.90
C ARG A 220 56.67 -88.53 -10.78
N ILE A 221 57.51 -87.51 -10.61
CA ILE A 221 58.95 -87.68 -10.40
C ILE A 221 59.21 -88.48 -9.11
N LEU A 222 58.53 -88.15 -8.01
CA LEU A 222 58.67 -88.84 -6.73
C LEU A 222 58.18 -90.30 -6.78
N ALA A 223 57.12 -90.59 -7.55
CA ALA A 223 56.65 -91.96 -7.75
C ALA A 223 57.62 -92.78 -8.63
N GLY A 224 58.14 -92.19 -9.70
CA GLY A 224 59.14 -92.81 -10.57
C GLY A 224 60.45 -93.11 -9.85
N GLY A 225 60.94 -92.21 -8.99
CA GLY A 225 62.14 -92.41 -8.18
C GLY A 225 62.01 -93.45 -7.06
N ARG A 226 60.80 -93.91 -6.74
CA ARG A 226 60.54 -95.00 -5.78
C ARG A 226 60.46 -96.39 -6.43
N SER A 227 60.49 -96.46 -7.77
CA SER A 227 60.35 -97.69 -8.55
C SER A 227 61.68 -98.14 -9.18
N ALA A 228 62.80 -97.49 -8.80
CA ALA A 228 64.18 -97.82 -9.15
C ALA A 228 64.95 -98.11 -7.87
#